data_AF-A0A2E0BJE5-F1
#
_entry.id   AF-A0A2E0BJE5-F1
#
_cell.length_a   1.000
_cell.length_b   1.000
_cell.length_c   1.000
_cell.angle_alpha   90.00
_cell.angle_beta   90.00
_cell.angle_gamma   90.00
#
_symmetry.space_group_name_H-M   'P 1'
#
loop_
_entity.id
_entity.type
_entity.pdbx_description
1 polymer ?
#
loop_
_entity_poly.entity_id
_entity_poly.type
_entity_poly.pdbx_seq_one_letter_code
_entity_poly.pdbx_strand_id
1 'polypeptide(L)'
;MIKTKNNSIWPKPPSCIVNCQLQEPPNGTTISVAGLVLVRQRPGTANGVVFITLEDETGTANIIIWKNIFKQYRRAIIESRLLRVTGTIQRQGDVSHIIAKHLEDISYMLDEVLN
;
A
#
# COMPACT_ATOMS: atom_id res chain seq x y z
N MET A 1 33.11 14.02 3.41
CA MET A 1 31.85 13.90 2.65
C MET A 1 30.70 14.07 3.62
N ILE A 2 30.08 15.25 3.60
CA ILE A 2 28.95 15.59 4.47
C ILE A 2 27.75 14.78 3.96
N LYS A 3 27.29 13.80 4.74
CA LYS A 3 25.96 13.21 4.53
C LYS A 3 24.97 14.34 4.80
N THR A 4 24.53 15.03 3.75
CA THR A 4 23.32 15.86 3.81
C THR A 4 22.22 14.95 4.32
N LYS A 5 21.79 15.15 5.57
CA LYS A 5 20.54 14.59 6.06
C LYS A 5 19.45 15.24 5.21
N ASN A 6 19.13 14.62 4.08
CA ASN A 6 17.91 14.93 3.35
C ASN A 6 16.80 14.68 4.36
N ASN A 7 16.25 15.77 4.87
CA ASN A 7 15.15 15.76 5.80
C ASN A 7 13.90 15.44 4.98
N SER A 8 13.85 14.23 4.41
CA SER A 8 12.71 13.79 3.61
C SER A 8 11.54 13.67 4.58
N ILE A 9 10.65 14.65 4.55
CA ILE A 9 9.41 14.66 5.32
C ILE A 9 8.42 13.88 4.45
N TRP A 10 8.38 12.56 4.61
CA TRP A 10 7.29 11.79 4.03
C TRP A 10 6.03 11.94 4.91
N PRO A 11 4.83 11.90 4.30
CA PRO A 11 3.57 11.96 5.05
C PRO A 11 3.42 10.75 5.98
N LYS A 12 2.80 10.99 7.13
CA LYS A 12 2.49 9.96 8.13
C LYS A 12 1.01 9.60 8.06
N PRO A 13 0.61 8.37 8.41
CA PRO A 13 -0.79 7.99 8.52
C PRO A 13 -1.59 9.01 9.33
N PRO A 14 -2.80 9.39 8.90
CA PRO A 14 -3.57 8.80 7.79
C PRO A 14 -3.22 9.32 6.39
N SER A 15 -2.29 10.27 6.27
CA SER A 15 -1.86 10.81 4.98
C SER A 15 -1.03 9.79 4.20
N CYS A 16 -1.28 9.70 2.89
CA CYS A 16 -0.63 8.73 2.03
C CYS A 16 0.68 9.24 1.45
N ILE A 17 1.71 8.40 1.47
CA ILE A 17 2.95 8.62 0.72
C ILE A 17 2.73 8.24 -0.74
N VAL A 18 3.31 9.01 -1.67
CA VAL A 18 3.30 8.67 -3.09
C VAL A 18 4.25 7.51 -3.38
N ASN A 19 3.92 6.68 -4.36
CA ASN A 19 4.61 5.41 -4.57
C ASN A 19 6.10 5.56 -4.93
N CYS A 20 6.51 6.64 -5.60
CA CYS A 20 7.94 6.89 -5.90
C CYS A 20 8.79 7.17 -4.65
N GLN A 21 8.17 7.53 -3.52
CA GLN A 21 8.84 7.85 -2.26
C GLN A 21 8.88 6.66 -1.29
N LEU A 22 8.47 5.45 -1.72
CA LEU A 22 8.46 4.27 -0.85
C LEU A 22 9.83 3.85 -0.34
N GLN A 23 10.94 4.42 -0.82
CA GLN A 23 12.29 4.19 -0.31
C GLN A 23 12.70 5.14 0.82
N GLU A 24 11.94 6.21 1.07
CA GLU A 24 12.32 7.24 2.05
C GLU A 24 12.11 6.84 3.51
N PRO A 25 10.96 6.26 3.92
CA PRO A 25 10.73 5.91 5.32
C PRO A 25 11.73 4.85 5.80
N PRO A 26 12.17 4.80 7.07
CA PRO A 26 12.95 3.67 7.58
C PRO A 26 12.20 2.35 7.42
N ASN A 27 12.92 1.25 7.20
CA ASN A 27 12.33 -0.08 7.14
C ASN A 27 11.58 -0.39 8.45
N GLY A 28 10.40 -1.00 8.39
CA GLY A 28 9.55 -1.24 9.56
C GLY A 28 8.64 -0.06 9.97
N THR A 29 8.74 1.08 9.29
CA THR A 29 7.87 2.24 9.55
C THR A 29 6.42 1.95 9.14
N THR A 30 5.45 2.46 9.89
CA THR A 30 4.05 2.40 9.48
C THR A 30 3.73 3.60 8.57
N ILE A 31 3.19 3.32 7.40
CA ILE A 31 2.83 4.30 6.36
C ILE A 31 1.42 4.02 5.84
N SER A 32 0.84 5.00 5.15
CA SER A 32 -0.37 4.82 4.36
C SER A 32 -0.03 5.02 2.89
N VAL A 33 -0.62 4.23 2.01
CA VAL A 33 -0.60 4.40 0.54
C VAL A 33 -2.03 4.34 0.04
N ALA A 34 -2.30 5.01 -1.08
CA ALA A 34 -3.57 4.90 -1.78
C ALA A 34 -3.30 4.77 -3.28
N GLY A 35 -4.12 3.99 -3.97
CA GLY A 35 -3.95 3.82 -5.41
C GLY A 35 -5.03 2.95 -6.03
N LEU A 36 -5.05 2.98 -7.36
CA LEU A 36 -5.91 2.13 -8.19
C LEU A 36 -5.46 0.68 -8.04
N VAL A 37 -6.43 -0.22 -7.89
CA VAL A 37 -6.10 -1.64 -7.76
C VAL A 37 -5.87 -2.26 -9.13
N LEU A 38 -4.61 -2.56 -9.44
CA LEU A 38 -4.24 -3.18 -10.73
C LEU A 38 -4.43 -4.69 -10.72
N VAL A 39 -3.89 -5.35 -9.70
CA VAL A 39 -3.74 -6.80 -9.66
C VAL A 39 -4.06 -7.32 -8.28
N ARG A 40 -4.75 -8.46 -8.23
CA ARG A 40 -5.00 -9.25 -7.01
C ARG A 40 -4.55 -10.67 -7.25
N GLN A 41 -3.67 -11.17 -6.42
CA GLN A 41 -3.20 -12.55 -6.49
C GLN A 41 -3.38 -13.25 -5.15
N ARG A 42 -3.88 -14.48 -5.20
CA ARG A 42 -3.96 -15.38 -4.05
C ARG A 42 -3.48 -16.77 -4.47
N PRO A 43 -2.15 -16.98 -4.60
CA PRO A 43 -1.61 -18.26 -4.99
C PRO A 43 -2.05 -19.36 -4.02
N GLY A 44 -2.43 -20.53 -4.53
CA GLY A 44 -2.85 -21.67 -3.70
C GLY A 44 -1.77 -22.13 -2.70
N THR A 45 -0.50 -21.89 -3.03
CA THR A 45 0.67 -22.25 -2.24
C THR A 45 1.04 -21.23 -1.15
N ALA A 46 0.45 -20.02 -1.17
CA ALA A 46 0.85 -18.93 -0.27
C ALA A 46 0.13 -18.95 1.09
N ASN A 47 -0.33 -20.10 1.57
CA ASN A 47 -1.02 -20.27 2.86
C ASN A 47 -2.18 -19.27 3.12
N GLY A 48 -2.83 -18.81 2.05
CA GLY A 48 -3.94 -17.86 2.12
C GLY A 48 -3.53 -16.38 2.22
N VAL A 49 -2.26 -16.05 1.98
CA VAL A 49 -1.78 -14.68 1.75
C VAL A 49 -2.34 -14.15 0.43
N VAL A 50 -2.73 -12.88 0.42
CA VAL A 50 -3.16 -12.14 -0.76
C VAL A 50 -2.14 -11.05 -1.06
N PHE A 51 -1.84 -10.87 -2.34
CA PHE A 51 -1.02 -9.80 -2.88
C PHE A 51 -1.90 -8.85 -3.66
N ILE A 52 -1.71 -7.55 -3.44
CA ILE A 52 -2.35 -6.49 -4.23
C ILE A 52 -1.29 -5.54 -4.74
N THR A 53 -1.37 -5.16 -6.02
CA THR A 53 -0.60 -4.05 -6.57
C THR A 53 -1.50 -2.83 -6.71
N LEU A 54 -1.11 -1.73 -6.06
CA LEU A 54 -1.75 -0.42 -6.18
C LEU A 54 -0.91 0.47 -7.08
N GLU A 55 -1.55 1.28 -7.91
CA GLU A 55 -0.89 2.28 -8.77
C GLU A 55 -1.37 3.70 -8.43
N ASP A 56 -0.41 4.62 -8.40
CA ASP A 56 -0.63 6.06 -8.53
C ASP A 56 0.19 6.56 -9.74
N GLU A 57 0.09 7.83 -10.08
CA GLU A 57 0.81 8.42 -11.21
C GLU A 57 2.35 8.38 -11.08
N THR A 58 2.86 8.09 -9.89
CA THR A 58 4.30 8.07 -9.58
C THR A 58 4.89 6.66 -9.57
N GLY A 59 4.05 5.62 -9.58
CA GLY A 59 4.49 4.23 -9.65
C GLY A 59 3.55 3.27 -8.91
N THR A 60 4.10 2.14 -8.46
CA THR A 60 3.31 1.05 -7.85
C THR A 60 3.70 0.75 -6.40
N ALA A 61 2.71 0.42 -5.57
CA ALA A 61 2.90 -0.14 -4.24
C ALA A 61 2.47 -1.62 -4.19
N ASN A 62 3.34 -2.48 -3.66
CA ASN A 62 3.06 -3.90 -3.47
C ASN A 62 2.57 -4.17 -2.05
N ILE A 63 1.34 -4.65 -1.92
CA ILE A 63 0.68 -4.89 -0.64
C ILE A 63 0.66 -6.40 -0.35
N ILE A 64 1.09 -6.78 0.85
CA ILE A 64 0.98 -8.15 1.37
C ILE A 64 -0.10 -8.17 2.44
N ILE A 65 -1.07 -9.06 2.28
CA ILE A 65 -2.22 -9.18 3.16
C ILE A 65 -2.27 -10.60 3.72
N TRP A 66 -2.03 -10.72 5.03
CA TRP A 66 -2.12 -11.98 5.74
C TRP A 66 -3.57 -12.46 5.88
N LYS A 67 -3.75 -13.77 6.03
CA LYS A 67 -5.07 -14.44 6.07
C LYS A 67 -6.04 -13.84 7.09
N ASN A 68 -5.57 -13.41 8.26
CA ASN A 68 -6.39 -12.76 9.29
C ASN A 68 -6.89 -11.38 8.83
N ILE A 69 -6.00 -10.55 8.27
CA ILE A 69 -6.35 -9.24 7.72
C ILE A 69 -7.30 -9.41 6.53
N PHE A 70 -7.06 -10.40 5.66
CA PHE A 70 -7.96 -10.73 4.56
C PHE A 70 -9.38 -11.05 5.04
N LYS A 71 -9.52 -11.87 6.08
CA LYS A 71 -10.84 -12.20 6.64
C LYS A 71 -11.55 -10.96 7.18
N GLN A 72 -10.82 -10.07 7.84
CA GLN A 72 -11.36 -8.84 8.43
C GLN A 72 -11.81 -7.83 7.37
N TYR A 73 -11.01 -7.63 6.32
CA TYR A 73 -11.23 -6.62 5.28
C TYR A 73 -11.69 -7.21 3.95
N ARG A 74 -12.35 -8.38 3.98
CA ARG A 74 -12.65 -9.20 2.80
C ARG A 74 -13.31 -8.40 1.68
N ARG A 75 -14.30 -7.57 2.03
CA ARG A 75 -15.07 -6.76 1.08
C ARG A 75 -14.16 -5.74 0.38
N ALA A 76 -13.49 -4.89 1.14
CA ALA A 76 -12.57 -3.88 0.61
C ALA A 76 -11.47 -4.51 -0.26
N ILE A 77 -10.96 -5.67 0.11
CA ILE A 77 -9.93 -6.37 -0.65
C ILE A 77 -10.44 -6.86 -2.00
N ILE A 78 -11.67 -7.39 -2.07
CA ILE A 78 -12.19 -8.03 -3.29
C ILE A 78 -12.86 -7.02 -4.22
N GLU A 79 -13.58 -6.04 -3.70
CA GLU A 79 -14.50 -5.20 -4.47
C GLU A 79 -13.91 -3.85 -4.90
N SER A 80 -12.90 -3.34 -4.19
CA SER A 80 -12.40 -1.98 -4.41
C SER A 80 -11.81 -1.75 -5.81
N ARG A 81 -12.07 -0.58 -6.37
CA ARG A 81 -11.34 -0.03 -7.53
C ARG A 81 -10.21 0.89 -7.08
N LEU A 82 -10.42 1.61 -5.97
CA LEU A 82 -9.44 2.47 -5.30
C LEU A 82 -9.35 2.04 -3.84
N LEU A 83 -8.13 1.86 -3.35
CA LEU A 83 -7.89 1.32 -2.01
C LEU A 83 -6.85 2.16 -1.28
N ARG A 84 -7.16 2.54 -0.04
CA ARG A 84 -6.16 3.06 0.91
C ARG A 84 -5.72 1.92 1.83
N VAL A 85 -4.42 1.76 1.98
CA VAL A 85 -3.81 0.76 2.84
C VAL A 85 -2.88 1.44 3.82
N THR A 86 -3.09 1.21 5.11
CA THR A 86 -2.12 1.53 6.16
C THR A 86 -1.44 0.25 6.61
N GLY A 87 -0.11 0.26 6.63
CA GLY A 87 0.68 -0.94 6.91
C GLY A 87 2.13 -0.63 7.21
N THR A 88 2.89 -1.68 7.47
CA THR A 88 4.33 -1.58 7.75
C THR A 88 5.13 -1.79 6.47
N ILE A 89 5.97 -0.83 6.11
CA ILE A 89 6.91 -0.96 4.99
C ILE A 89 7.99 -2.00 5.34
N GLN A 90 8.24 -2.93 4.42
CA GLN A 90 9.30 -3.92 4.47
C GLN A 90 10.11 -3.86 3.18
N ARG A 91 11.44 -3.87 3.28
CA ARG A 91 12.35 -3.82 2.13
C ARG A 91 13.23 -5.04 2.05
N GLN A 92 13.39 -5.54 0.84
CA GLN A 92 14.32 -6.59 0.48
C GLN A 92 15.06 -6.18 -0.80
N GLY A 93 16.30 -5.72 -0.66
CA GLY A 93 17.01 -5.07 -1.75
C GLY A 93 16.25 -3.82 -2.22
N ASP A 94 16.01 -3.72 -3.52
CA ASP A 94 15.34 -2.58 -4.15
C ASP A 94 13.81 -2.68 -4.09
N VAL A 95 13.27 -3.83 -3.66
CA VAL A 95 11.83 -4.08 -3.63
C VAL A 95 11.25 -3.66 -2.27
N SER A 96 10.19 -2.86 -2.32
CA SER A 96 9.40 -2.45 -1.16
C SER A 96 8.03 -3.14 -1.15
N HIS A 97 7.63 -3.67 0.00
CA HIS A 97 6.31 -4.23 0.28
C HIS A 97 5.67 -3.56 1.48
N ILE A 98 4.35 -3.40 1.47
CA ILE A 98 3.58 -2.91 2.62
C ILE A 98 2.83 -4.09 3.22
N ILE A 99 3.16 -4.47 4.45
CA ILE A 99 2.40 -5.46 5.22
C ILE A 99 1.15 -4.77 5.76
N ALA A 100 -0.01 -5.10 5.20
CA ALA A 100 -1.26 -4.42 5.50
C ALA A 100 -1.71 -4.64 6.95
N LYS A 101 -2.20 -3.55 7.58
CA LYS A 101 -2.81 -3.56 8.92
C LYS A 101 -4.24 -3.02 8.91
N HIS A 102 -4.50 -2.02 8.09
CA HIS A 102 -5.82 -1.40 7.92
C HIS A 102 -6.07 -1.11 6.43
N LEU A 103 -7.30 -1.35 5.98
CA LEU A 103 -7.69 -1.21 4.58
C LEU A 103 -9.03 -0.49 4.49
N GLU A 104 -9.12 0.45 3.56
CA GLU A 104 -10.31 1.25 3.33
C GLU A 104 -10.61 1.28 1.84
N ASP A 105 -11.81 0.82 1.49
CA ASP A 105 -12.34 1.00 0.14
C ASP A 105 -12.74 2.47 -0.03
N ILE A 106 -11.99 3.17 -0.87
CA ILE A 106 -12.21 4.58 -1.18
C ILE A 106 -12.66 4.75 -2.63
N SER A 107 -13.24 3.70 -3.23
CA SER A 107 -13.70 3.72 -4.63
C SER A 107 -14.72 4.80 -4.94
N TYR A 108 -15.47 5.27 -3.94
CA TYR A 108 -16.41 6.38 -4.08
C TYR A 108 -15.73 7.68 -4.56
N MET A 109 -14.43 7.88 -4.24
CA MET A 109 -13.68 9.04 -4.69
C MET A 109 -13.47 9.06 -6.21
N LEU A 110 -13.53 7.90 -6.88
CA LEU A 110 -13.46 7.86 -8.34
C LEU A 110 -14.74 8.39 -8.97
N ASP A 111 -15.88 8.22 -8.31
CA ASP A 111 -17.17 8.67 -8.81
C ASP A 111 -17.30 10.21 -8.68
N GLU A 112 -16.59 10.82 -7.74
CA GLU A 112 -16.50 12.28 -7.60
C GLU A 112 -15.75 12.95 -8.76
N VAL A 113 -14.83 12.25 -9.43
CA VAL A 113 -14.04 12.79 -10.56
C VAL A 113 -14.79 12.68 -11.89
N LEU A 114 -15.82 11.83 -11.95
CA LEU A 114 -16.60 11.56 -13.16
C LEU A 114 -17.89 12.40 -13.25
N ASN A 115 -18.15 13.25 -12.26
CA ASN A 115 -19.27 14.20 -12.19
C ASN A 115 -18.78 15.63 -12.35
#